data_AF-A0A3D5F0Y4-F1
#
_entry.id   AF-A0A3D5F0Y4-F1
#
_cell.length_a   1.000
_cell.length_b   1.000
_cell.length_c   1.000
_cell.angle_alpha   90.00
_cell.angle_beta   90.00
_cell.angle_gamma   90.00
#
_symmetry.space_group_name_H-M   'P 1'
#
loop_
_entity.id
_entity.type
_entity.pdbx_description
1 polymer ?
#
loop_
_entity_poly.entity_id
_entity_poly.type
_entity_poly.pdbx_seq_one_letter_code
_entity_poly.pdbx_strand_id
1 'polypeptide(L)'
;MSFPAFFAQVPSIILRDRLADFLGAATGGLIEYGYADAVRLAGHSCPTVAGSYLLSHRALRALYGDETPLRGEIAADFRETAETGVSGVMAAVVGLLTGAAGSGGFKGLAGRFVRRDLLRFAQELPGDIRFRRLDNGQSVTATLQLAEVPADPRLPSLLQRLLAGEDDPA
;
A
#
# COMPACT_ATOMS: atom_id res chain seq x y z
N MET A 1 9.11 -20.51 -2.41
CA MET A 1 9.34 -19.99 -1.04
C MET A 1 8.02 -20.05 -0.30
N SER A 2 7.98 -20.58 0.92
CA SER A 2 6.81 -20.41 1.78
C SER A 2 7.01 -19.12 2.59
N PHE A 3 5.99 -18.28 2.65
CA PHE A 3 6.01 -17.14 3.57
C PHE A 3 5.81 -17.60 5.01
N PRO A 4 6.22 -16.80 6.02
CA PRO A 4 5.89 -17.06 7.41
C PRO A 4 4.37 -17.21 7.60
N ALA A 5 3.94 -18.19 8.39
CA ALA A 5 2.52 -18.51 8.59
C ALA A 5 1.70 -17.32 9.11
N PHE A 6 2.32 -16.41 9.87
CA PHE A 6 1.64 -15.23 10.40
C PHE A 6 1.21 -14.23 9.32
N PHE A 7 1.79 -14.27 8.10
CA PHE A 7 1.34 -13.39 7.02
C PHE A 7 -0.13 -13.64 6.65
N ALA A 8 -0.59 -14.88 6.75
CA ALA A 8 -1.99 -15.26 6.51
C ALA A 8 -2.94 -14.81 7.63
N GLN A 9 -2.41 -14.38 8.79
CA GLN A 9 -3.21 -13.85 9.90
C GLN A 9 -3.47 -12.34 9.76
N VAL A 10 -2.77 -11.67 8.84
CA VAL A 10 -2.99 -10.24 8.56
C VAL A 10 -4.27 -10.08 7.72
N PRO A 11 -5.19 -9.16 8.07
CA PRO A 11 -6.44 -8.98 7.32
C PRO A 11 -6.21 -8.73 5.84
N SER A 12 -6.97 -9.42 4.98
CA SER A 12 -6.96 -9.16 3.54
C SER A 12 -7.74 -7.89 3.19
N ILE A 13 -7.46 -7.33 2.01
CA ILE A 13 -8.17 -6.20 1.44
C ILE A 13 -8.82 -6.66 0.14
N ILE A 14 -10.15 -6.63 0.09
CA ILE A 14 -10.92 -6.94 -1.12
C ILE A 14 -11.34 -5.62 -1.78
N LEU A 15 -10.99 -5.45 -3.05
CA LEU A 15 -11.39 -4.29 -3.85
C LEU A 15 -12.10 -4.75 -5.12
N ARG A 16 -12.98 -3.90 -5.65
CA ARG A 16 -13.56 -4.08 -6.99
C ARG A 16 -12.85 -3.20 -8.00
N ASP A 17 -12.29 -3.80 -9.04
CA ASP A 17 -11.63 -3.12 -10.15
C ASP A 17 -12.48 -3.24 -11.43
N ARG A 18 -13.09 -2.11 -11.84
CA ARG A 18 -13.95 -2.07 -13.05
C ARG A 18 -13.18 -2.32 -14.34
N LEU A 19 -11.87 -2.04 -14.39
CA LEU A 19 -11.03 -2.36 -15.55
C LEU A 19 -10.76 -3.85 -15.62
N ALA A 20 -10.46 -4.47 -14.48
CA ALA A 20 -10.24 -5.91 -14.40
C ALA A 20 -11.51 -6.68 -14.79
N ASP A 21 -12.68 -6.21 -14.36
CA ASP A 21 -13.98 -6.77 -14.78
C ASP A 21 -14.19 -6.61 -16.28
N PHE A 22 -14.00 -5.39 -16.80
CA PHE A 22 -14.20 -5.07 -18.21
C PHE A 22 -13.30 -5.89 -19.14
N LEU A 23 -12.06 -6.15 -18.74
CA LEU A 23 -11.10 -6.95 -19.52
C LEU A 23 -11.18 -8.45 -19.25
N GLY A 24 -12.06 -8.90 -18.36
CA GLY A 24 -12.17 -10.31 -17.96
C GLY A 24 -10.97 -10.84 -17.18
N ALA A 25 -10.18 -9.96 -16.56
CA ALA A 25 -9.00 -10.33 -15.79
C ALA A 25 -9.33 -10.84 -14.37
N ALA A 26 -10.50 -10.46 -13.83
CA ALA A 26 -10.99 -10.92 -12.53
C ALA A 26 -12.50 -11.07 -12.56
N THR A 27 -13.03 -12.18 -12.05
CA THR A 27 -14.47 -12.45 -12.01
C THR A 27 -15.19 -11.40 -11.17
N GLY A 28 -16.10 -10.64 -11.78
CA GLY A 28 -16.82 -9.54 -11.13
C GLY A 28 -15.92 -8.36 -10.73
N GLY A 29 -14.69 -8.31 -11.25
CA GLY A 29 -13.67 -7.35 -10.88
C GLY A 29 -13.15 -7.46 -9.44
N LEU A 30 -13.51 -8.50 -8.69
CA LEU A 30 -13.08 -8.63 -7.30
C LEU A 30 -11.63 -9.13 -7.24
N ILE A 31 -10.79 -8.38 -6.54
CA ILE A 31 -9.38 -8.71 -6.32
C ILE A 31 -9.14 -8.68 -4.81
N GLU A 32 -8.62 -9.78 -4.28
CA GLU A 32 -8.16 -9.89 -2.91
C GLU A 32 -6.65 -9.68 -2.85
N TYR A 33 -6.21 -8.76 -2.01
CA TYR A 33 -4.80 -8.58 -1.66
C TYR A 33 -4.57 -9.03 -0.23
N GLY A 34 -3.57 -9.88 -0.03
CA GLY A 34 -3.06 -10.24 1.28
C GLY A 34 -1.76 -9.50 1.60
N TYR A 35 -1.31 -9.57 2.86
CA TYR A 35 -0.04 -8.97 3.27
C TYR A 35 1.16 -9.52 2.46
N ALA A 36 1.09 -10.80 2.10
CA ALA A 36 2.08 -11.44 1.25
C ALA A 36 2.28 -10.72 -0.10
N ASP A 37 1.26 -10.06 -0.66
CA ASP A 37 1.38 -9.34 -1.93
C ASP A 37 2.18 -8.04 -1.77
N ALA A 38 2.03 -7.34 -0.65
CA ALA A 38 2.87 -6.20 -0.32
C ALA A 38 4.33 -6.63 -0.09
N VAL A 39 4.56 -7.80 0.52
CA VAL A 39 5.90 -8.38 0.68
C VAL A 39 6.50 -8.81 -0.65
N ARG A 40 5.71 -9.41 -1.56
CA ARG A 40 6.14 -9.72 -2.92
C ARG A 40 6.56 -8.47 -3.68
N LEU A 41 5.79 -7.38 -3.54
CA LEU A 41 6.12 -6.10 -4.17
C LEU A 41 7.44 -5.54 -3.65
N ALA A 42 7.66 -5.55 -2.33
CA ALA A 42 8.83 -4.97 -1.71
C ALA A 42 10.07 -5.89 -1.69
N GLY A 43 9.88 -7.19 -1.96
CA GLY A 43 10.89 -8.24 -1.82
C GLY A 43 11.17 -8.66 -0.37
N HIS A 44 10.65 -7.93 0.62
CA HIS A 44 10.88 -8.21 2.05
C HIS A 44 9.77 -7.61 2.93
N SER A 45 9.72 -8.08 4.18
CA SER A 45 8.80 -7.60 5.21
C SER A 45 9.55 -6.68 6.18
N CYS A 46 9.45 -5.37 6.00
CA CYS A 46 9.94 -4.38 6.97
C CYS A 46 8.77 -3.65 7.67
N PRO A 47 9.03 -2.93 8.77
CA PRO A 47 8.00 -2.18 9.50
C PRO A 47 7.23 -1.21 8.61
N THR A 48 7.87 -0.57 7.62
CA THR A 48 7.19 0.31 6.67
C THR A 48 6.22 -0.45 5.80
N VAL A 49 6.61 -1.57 5.18
CA VAL A 49 5.71 -2.36 4.31
C VAL A 49 4.50 -2.88 5.09
N ALA A 50 4.74 -3.42 6.29
CA ALA A 50 3.67 -3.84 7.21
C ALA A 50 2.75 -2.68 7.59
N GLY A 51 3.34 -1.55 7.99
CA GLY A 51 2.64 -0.34 8.38
C GLY A 51 1.79 0.24 7.26
N SER A 52 2.34 0.36 6.04
CA SER A 52 1.62 0.87 4.86
C SER A 52 0.45 0.00 4.47
N TYR A 53 0.61 -1.33 4.52
CA TYR A 53 -0.49 -2.25 4.23
C TYR A 53 -1.62 -2.11 5.25
N LEU A 54 -1.29 -2.14 6.55
CA LEU A 54 -2.26 -2.02 7.64
C LEU A 54 -2.92 -0.63 7.72
N LEU A 55 -2.17 0.43 7.43
CA LEU A 55 -2.68 1.79 7.32
C LEU A 55 -3.65 1.89 6.15
N SER A 56 -3.30 1.34 4.99
CA SER A 56 -4.18 1.31 3.82
C SER A 56 -5.46 0.54 4.10
N HIS A 57 -5.38 -0.65 4.73
CA HIS A 57 -6.55 -1.40 5.17
C HIS A 57 -7.47 -0.54 6.06
N ARG A 58 -6.93 0.13 7.08
CA ARG A 58 -7.72 0.99 7.98
C ARG A 58 -8.30 2.22 7.28
N ALA A 59 -7.51 2.87 6.42
CA ALA A 59 -7.95 4.03 5.66
C ALA A 59 -9.09 3.68 4.70
N LEU A 60 -8.98 2.56 3.97
CA LEU A 60 -10.05 2.09 3.09
C LEU A 60 -11.33 1.76 3.86
N ARG A 61 -11.22 1.11 5.02
CA ARG A 61 -12.38 0.85 5.90
C ARG A 61 -13.01 2.14 6.42
N ALA A 62 -12.22 3.13 6.81
CA ALA A 62 -12.74 4.43 7.23
C ALA A 62 -13.42 5.19 6.08
N LEU A 63 -12.90 5.04 4.85
CA LEU A 63 -13.35 5.77 3.68
C LEU A 63 -14.60 5.17 3.01
N TYR A 64 -14.78 3.85 3.08
CA TYR A 64 -15.89 3.14 2.43
C TYR A 64 -16.88 2.51 3.42
N GLY A 65 -16.54 2.41 4.72
CA GLY A 65 -17.38 1.73 5.71
C GLY A 65 -17.56 0.26 5.36
N ASP A 66 -18.80 -0.12 5.05
CA ASP A 66 -19.19 -1.47 4.63
C ASP A 66 -19.24 -1.65 3.11
N GLU A 67 -19.07 -0.57 2.33
CA GLU A 67 -18.97 -0.65 0.87
C GLU A 67 -17.64 -1.29 0.45
N THR A 68 -17.66 -2.05 -0.67
CA THR A 68 -16.42 -2.54 -1.27
C THR A 68 -15.67 -1.39 -1.95
N PRO A 69 -14.40 -1.12 -1.59
CA PRO A 69 -13.60 -0.07 -2.22
C PRO A 69 -13.42 -0.28 -3.73
N LEU A 70 -13.43 0.82 -4.49
CA LEU A 70 -13.26 0.79 -5.95
C LEU A 70 -11.80 1.05 -6.33
N ARG A 71 -11.13 0.01 -6.82
CA ARG A 71 -9.74 0.08 -7.23
C ARG A 71 -9.57 1.03 -8.42
N GLY A 72 -8.68 1.99 -8.20
CA GLY A 72 -8.28 3.13 -9.02
C GLY A 72 -9.39 4.14 -9.28
N GLU A 73 -10.37 4.20 -8.37
CA GLU A 73 -11.23 5.37 -8.15
C GLU A 73 -10.88 6.04 -6.80
N ILE A 74 -9.63 5.86 -6.38
CA ILE A 74 -9.06 6.39 -5.15
C ILE A 74 -7.78 7.13 -5.52
N ALA A 75 -7.69 8.41 -5.16
CA ALA A 75 -6.45 9.17 -5.20
C ALA A 75 -5.70 9.03 -3.87
N ALA A 76 -4.38 9.01 -3.94
CA ALA A 76 -3.47 8.98 -2.80
C ALA A 76 -2.48 10.13 -2.90
N ASP A 77 -2.55 11.03 -1.93
CA ASP A 77 -1.67 12.19 -1.82
C ASP A 77 -0.69 11.96 -0.67
N PHE A 78 0.60 12.16 -0.91
CA PHE A 78 1.66 12.04 0.07
C PHE A 78 2.19 13.43 0.42
N ARG A 79 2.45 13.67 1.71
CA ARG A 79 3.02 14.93 2.18
C ARG A 79 4.43 15.12 1.66
N GLU A 80 5.24 14.09 1.81
CA GLU A 80 6.65 14.11 1.44
C GLU A 80 6.86 13.86 -0.06
N THR A 81 8.08 14.11 -0.56
CA THR A 81 8.49 13.63 -1.89
C THR A 81 8.65 12.10 -1.88
N ALA A 82 8.83 11.48 -3.05
CA ALA A 82 9.01 10.03 -3.13
C ALA A 82 10.36 9.59 -2.53
N GLU A 83 11.37 10.46 -2.62
CA GLU A 83 12.76 10.23 -2.20
C GLU A 83 12.97 10.48 -0.71
N THR A 84 12.05 11.19 -0.06
CA THR A 84 12.15 11.51 1.36
C THR A 84 11.82 10.28 2.22
N GLY A 85 12.82 9.82 2.97
CA GLY A 85 12.69 8.74 3.93
C GLY A 85 12.13 7.46 3.29
N VAL A 86 10.97 7.02 3.76
CA VAL A 86 10.30 5.81 3.29
C VAL A 86 9.04 6.07 2.47
N SER A 87 8.79 7.33 2.10
CA SER A 87 7.57 7.77 1.38
C SER A 87 7.35 6.98 0.08
N GLY A 88 8.39 6.77 -0.72
CA GLY A 88 8.31 5.94 -1.94
C GLY A 88 7.93 4.47 -1.68
N VAL A 89 8.40 3.88 -0.57
CA VAL A 89 8.03 2.52 -0.17
C VAL A 89 6.55 2.46 0.20
N MET A 90 6.07 3.45 0.96
CA MET A 90 4.66 3.58 1.32
C MET A 90 3.80 3.74 0.07
N ALA A 91 4.22 4.58 -0.87
CA ALA A 91 3.54 4.82 -2.14
C ALA A 91 3.46 3.57 -3.02
N ALA A 92 4.50 2.73 -3.06
CA ALA A 92 4.47 1.47 -3.80
C ALA A 92 3.35 0.55 -3.27
N VAL A 93 3.26 0.37 -1.95
CA VAL A 93 2.22 -0.45 -1.32
C VAL A 93 0.83 0.15 -1.54
N VAL A 94 0.67 1.47 -1.36
CA VAL A 94 -0.60 2.16 -1.61
C VAL A 94 -1.03 2.02 -3.07
N GLY A 95 -0.10 2.17 -4.01
CA GLY A 95 -0.36 2.04 -5.45
C GLY A 95 -0.75 0.62 -5.86
N LEU A 96 -0.12 -0.42 -5.26
CA LEU A 96 -0.53 -1.82 -5.46
C LEU A 96 -2.01 -2.01 -5.13
N LEU A 97 -2.38 -1.62 -3.90
CA LEU A 97 -3.71 -1.84 -3.33
C LEU A 97 -4.78 -1.00 -4.04
N THR A 98 -4.53 0.30 -4.17
CA THR A 98 -5.53 1.25 -4.69
C THR A 98 -5.53 1.34 -6.20
N GLY A 99 -4.49 0.86 -6.90
CA GLY A 99 -4.32 1.08 -8.34
C GLY A 99 -3.97 2.52 -8.71
N ALA A 100 -3.79 3.42 -7.74
CA ALA A 100 -3.32 4.78 -7.98
C ALA A 100 -1.86 4.77 -8.43
N ALA A 101 -1.55 5.56 -9.46
CA ALA A 101 -0.19 5.67 -9.98
C ALA A 101 0.18 7.13 -10.28
N GLY A 102 1.48 7.40 -10.32
CA GLY A 102 2.01 8.69 -10.74
C GLY A 102 1.93 8.89 -12.26
N SER A 103 2.82 9.71 -12.81
CA SER A 103 2.82 10.10 -14.23
C SER A 103 3.04 8.94 -15.23
N GLY A 104 3.67 7.86 -14.78
CA GLY A 104 3.84 6.62 -15.55
C GLY A 104 2.62 5.69 -15.53
N GLY A 105 1.55 6.05 -14.83
CA GLY A 105 0.36 5.22 -14.68
C GLY A 105 -0.41 4.99 -15.98
N PHE A 106 -1.31 4.00 -15.96
CA PHE A 106 -2.19 3.69 -17.08
C PHE A 106 -3.06 4.91 -17.45
N LYS A 107 -2.97 5.34 -18.71
CA LYS A 107 -3.69 6.50 -19.25
C LYS A 107 -5.20 6.28 -19.39
N GLY A 108 -5.67 5.05 -19.17
CA GLY A 108 -7.05 4.66 -19.40
C GLY A 108 -7.29 4.16 -20.82
N LEU A 109 -8.49 3.63 -21.02
CA LEU A 109 -9.00 3.16 -22.30
C LEU A 109 -10.20 4.02 -22.69
N ALA A 110 -10.08 4.77 -23.79
CA ALA A 110 -11.10 5.73 -24.25
C ALA A 110 -11.58 6.68 -23.13
N GLY A 111 -10.64 7.20 -22.32
CA GLY A 111 -10.93 8.12 -21.22
C GLY A 111 -11.46 7.45 -19.93
N ARG A 112 -11.62 6.13 -19.90
CA ARG A 112 -12.10 5.37 -18.74
C ARG A 112 -10.94 4.68 -18.03
N PHE A 113 -11.12 4.35 -16.75
CA PHE A 113 -10.16 3.54 -15.97
C PHE A 113 -8.75 4.15 -15.82
N VAL A 114 -8.66 5.49 -15.85
CA VAL A 114 -7.39 6.20 -15.69
C VAL A 114 -6.78 5.88 -14.32
N ARG A 115 -5.50 5.52 -14.30
CA ARG A 115 -4.72 5.30 -13.07
C ARG A 115 -3.64 6.35 -12.86
N ARG A 116 -3.21 6.97 -13.95
CA ARG A 116 -2.20 8.03 -13.98
C ARG A 116 -2.65 9.24 -13.18
N ASP A 117 -1.68 9.88 -12.53
CA ASP A 117 -1.85 11.12 -11.76
C ASP A 117 -2.80 11.00 -10.55
N LEU A 118 -3.11 9.77 -10.13
CA LEU A 118 -3.89 9.49 -8.92
C LEU A 118 -3.01 9.35 -7.68
N LEU A 119 -1.70 9.09 -7.86
CA LEU A 119 -0.73 9.09 -6.78
C LEU A 119 0.17 10.32 -6.92
N ARG A 120 0.14 11.19 -5.91
CA ARG A 120 0.86 12.47 -5.93
C ARG A 120 1.69 12.64 -4.67
N PHE A 121 2.80 13.35 -4.79
CA PHE A 121 3.74 13.63 -3.70
C PHE A 121 3.83 15.14 -3.46
N ALA A 122 4.54 15.54 -2.40
CA ALA A 122 4.78 16.93 -2.04
C ALA A 122 3.47 17.74 -1.92
N GLN A 123 2.46 17.16 -1.28
CA GLN A 123 1.16 17.79 -1.06
C GLN A 123 1.10 18.40 0.35
N GLU A 124 0.46 19.56 0.50
CA GLU A 124 0.21 20.11 1.84
C GLU A 124 -0.89 19.31 2.53
N LEU A 125 -0.51 18.55 3.57
CA LEU A 125 -1.40 17.64 4.31
C LEU A 125 -1.14 17.73 5.82
N PRO A 126 -2.19 17.60 6.66
CA PRO A 126 -2.04 17.54 8.12
C PRO A 126 -1.49 16.18 8.62
N GLY A 127 -1.31 15.20 7.74
CA GLY A 127 -0.73 13.89 8.03
C GLY A 127 0.14 13.41 6.87
N ASP A 128 0.56 12.15 6.89
CA ASP A 128 1.52 11.64 5.90
C ASP A 128 0.86 11.32 4.55
N ILE A 129 -0.34 10.72 4.58
CA ILE A 129 -1.07 10.26 3.40
C ILE A 129 -2.54 10.67 3.49
N ARG A 130 -3.10 11.20 2.40
CA ARG A 130 -4.55 11.38 2.22
C ARG A 130 -5.07 10.45 1.13
N PHE A 131 -6.08 9.65 1.46
CA PHE A 131 -6.86 8.86 0.51
C PHE A 131 -8.15 9.61 0.20
N ARG A 132 -8.51 9.72 -1.08
CA ARG A 132 -9.71 10.44 -1.51
C ARG A 132 -10.47 9.64 -2.55
N ARG A 133 -11.78 9.45 -2.36
CA ARG A 133 -12.64 8.86 -3.38
C ARG A 133 -12.85 9.86 -4.51
N LEU A 134 -12.79 9.39 -5.75
CA LEU A 134 -12.99 10.25 -6.92
C LEU A 134 -14.46 10.54 -7.22
N ASP A 135 -15.36 9.65 -6.79
CA ASP A 135 -16.80 9.75 -7.07
C ASP A 135 -17.49 10.86 -6.26
N ASN A 136 -17.11 11.03 -5.00
CA ASN A 136 -17.78 11.95 -4.08
C ASN A 136 -16.83 12.90 -3.33
N GLY A 137 -15.52 12.76 -3.52
CA GLY A 137 -14.51 13.63 -2.91
C GLY A 137 -14.27 13.41 -1.41
N GLN A 138 -14.98 12.47 -0.77
CA GLN A 138 -14.70 12.10 0.63
C GLN A 138 -13.24 11.67 0.76
N SER A 139 -12.63 12.01 1.89
CA SER A 139 -11.22 11.72 2.13
C SER A 139 -10.94 11.39 3.57
N VAL A 140 -9.87 10.63 3.78
CA VAL A 140 -9.29 10.35 5.09
C VAL A 140 -7.79 10.64 5.02
N THR A 141 -7.28 11.33 6.03
CA THR A 141 -5.84 11.58 6.19
C THR A 141 -5.32 10.71 7.33
N ALA A 142 -4.17 10.08 7.12
CA ALA A 142 -3.55 9.17 8.07
C ALA A 142 -2.05 9.46 8.21
N THR A 143 -1.51 9.13 9.38
CA THR A 143 -0.09 9.23 9.72
C THR A 143 0.39 7.88 10.21
N LEU A 144 1.57 7.43 9.77
CA LEU A 144 2.11 6.14 10.14
C LEU A 144 3.14 6.29 11.28
N GLN A 145 2.71 5.97 12.51
CA GLN A 145 3.55 6.13 13.70
C GLN A 145 4.32 4.85 14.06
N LEU A 146 5.33 4.50 13.25
CA LEU A 146 6.14 3.30 13.53
C LEU A 146 6.97 3.41 14.81
N ALA A 147 7.33 4.63 15.22
CA ALA A 147 8.14 4.87 16.42
C ALA A 147 7.44 4.46 17.72
N GLU A 148 6.11 4.33 17.71
CA GLU A 148 5.33 3.88 18.87
C GLU A 148 5.31 2.35 19.00
N VAL A 149 5.83 1.61 18.02
CA VAL A 149 5.90 0.15 18.04
C VAL A 149 7.28 -0.28 18.54
N PRO A 150 7.41 -0.84 19.76
CA PRO A 150 8.69 -1.26 20.28
C PRO A 150 9.28 -2.40 19.43
N ALA A 151 10.55 -2.26 19.05
CA ALA A 151 11.29 -3.33 18.41
C ALA A 151 11.63 -4.43 19.43
N ASP A 152 11.82 -5.67 18.95
CA ASP A 152 12.39 -6.72 19.78
C ASP A 152 13.79 -6.28 20.26
N PRO A 153 14.09 -6.30 21.56
CA PRO A 153 15.38 -5.82 22.08
C PRO A 153 16.58 -6.62 21.55
N ARG A 154 16.37 -7.81 20.99
CA ARG A 154 17.40 -8.62 20.33
C ARG A 154 17.69 -8.18 18.89
N LEU A 155 16.80 -7.40 18.28
CA LEU A 155 16.89 -7.04 16.87
C LEU A 155 18.22 -6.34 16.51
N PRO A 156 18.72 -5.35 17.29
CA PRO A 156 19.95 -4.65 16.93
C PRO A 156 21.18 -5.55 16.90
N SER A 157 21.34 -6.43 17.90
CA SER A 157 22.49 -7.33 17.98
C SER A 157 22.44 -8.42 16.93
N LEU A 158 21.26 -8.99 16.65
CA LEU A 158 21.08 -9.97 15.57
C LEU A 158 21.36 -9.36 14.20
N LEU A 159 20.90 -8.13 13.95
CA LEU A 159 21.13 -7.44 12.69
C LEU A 159 22.62 -7.15 12.48
N GLN A 160 23.33 -6.72 13.52
CA GLN A 160 24.78 -6.49 13.44
C GLN A 160 25.54 -7.76 13.05
N ARG A 161 25.21 -8.91 13.65
CA ARG A 161 25.83 -10.20 13.32
C ARG A 161 25.60 -10.62 11.86
N LEU A 162 24.36 -10.47 11.39
CA LEU A 162 24.02 -10.74 9.98
C LEU A 162 24.77 -9.83 9.01
N LEU A 163 24.88 -8.53 9.32
CA LEU A 163 25.61 -7.58 8.48
C LEU A 163 27.13 -7.81 8.49
N ALA A 164 27.66 -8.40 9.56
CA ALA A 164 29.06 -8.82 9.67
C ALA A 164 29.34 -10.15 8.94
N GLY A 165 28.32 -10.84 8.42
CA GLY A 165 28.44 -12.13 7.75
C GLY A 165 28.75 -13.30 8.70
N GLU A 166 28.53 -13.14 10.01
CA GLU A 166 28.89 -14.15 11.02
C GLU A 166 27.96 -15.39 11.01
N ASP A 167 26.84 -15.33 10.28
CA ASP A 167 25.83 -16.39 10.19
C ASP A 167 25.42 -16.72 8.73
N ASP A 168 26.19 -16.29 7.72
CA ASP A 168 25.88 -16.67 6.32
C ASP A 168 26.22 -18.17 6.10
N PRO A 169 25.28 -18.98 5.56
CA PRO A 169 25.59 -20.35 5.19
C PRO A 169 26.66 -20.36 4.09
N ALA A 170 27.71 -21.17 4.29
CA ALA A 170 28.79 -21.39 3.33
C ALA A 170 28.31 -21.92 1.97
#